data_AF-A0AAE1F7Z2-F1
#
_entry.id   AF-A0AAE1F7Z2-F1
#
_cell.length_a   1.000
_cell.length_b   1.000
_cell.length_c   1.000
_cell.angle_alpha   90.00
_cell.angle_beta   90.00
_cell.angle_gamma   90.00
#
_symmetry.space_group_name_H-M   'P 1'
#
loop_
_entity.id
_entity.type
_entity.pdbx_description
1 polymer ?
#
loop_
_entity_poly.entity_id
_entity_poly.type
_entity_poly.pdbx_seq_one_letter_code
_entity_poly.pdbx_strand_id
1 'polypeptide(L)'
;MCSADCWTDHRLIISKLNIHIQPQRRPQGQRVAKRLDFSKLECSLAAQELVSALDCKLADLQANSDDIEKDWKTLKTSVYSTALQVLGPATRNHQDWFDANDTEIQKLLKEKRQLLRAHQNDSTSTAKKAAFVSKRSIVQARLHSMLDAWLSSKVDEIQGFADRHDTKRFHDALMAVYGPPSCGSSPLLSADGTTLLKGKKEILERWVEHFDSVLNRPLSINNEAIARLPQVAINPDLDIPPSVEEVAKAFKQMSSGKAPGPDAIPAKVFKFGGPTLLKHRPTWLSHIQQGAKRAEEERTKTTEKKLELRKARAASVTDTAPTHMCPTCGRGFRSRIGLISHLRTQCSGSSTKK
;
A
#
# COMPACT_ATOMS: atom_id res chain seq x y z
N MET A 1 20.67 14.84 -12.32
CA MET A 1 22.08 14.70 -12.77
C MET A 1 22.44 13.22 -12.91
N CYS A 2 22.50 12.68 -14.14
CA CYS A 2 22.98 11.30 -14.39
C CYS A 2 24.23 11.30 -15.28
N SER A 3 25.20 12.15 -14.93
CA SER A 3 26.55 12.11 -15.49
C SER A 3 27.50 11.84 -14.33
N ALA A 4 28.33 10.80 -14.45
CA ALA A 4 29.30 10.34 -13.45
C ALA A 4 30.50 11.30 -13.28
N ASP A 5 30.26 12.60 -13.42
CA ASP A 5 31.26 13.66 -13.36
C ASP A 5 31.09 14.32 -11.99
N CYS A 6 31.51 13.60 -10.95
CA CYS A 6 31.27 13.89 -9.53
C CYS A 6 32.00 15.14 -9.01
N TRP A 7 32.48 16.01 -9.91
CA TRP A 7 33.35 17.15 -9.63
C TRP A 7 34.68 16.80 -8.95
N THR A 8 34.98 15.51 -8.83
CA THR A 8 36.23 14.95 -8.29
C THR A 8 37.27 14.75 -9.38
N ASP A 9 38.54 14.80 -8.97
CA ASP A 9 39.77 14.52 -9.72
C ASP A 9 39.98 13.03 -10.06
N HIS A 10 39.02 12.18 -9.71
CA HIS A 10 38.98 10.78 -10.13
C HIS A 10 38.76 10.63 -11.64
N ARG A 11 39.61 9.80 -12.28
CA ARG A 11 39.46 9.42 -13.69
C ARG A 11 38.46 8.27 -13.81
N LEU A 12 37.34 8.51 -14.48
CA LEU A 12 36.39 7.46 -14.80
C LEU A 12 36.95 6.57 -15.92
N ILE A 13 37.39 5.36 -15.57
CA ILE A 13 37.72 4.32 -16.55
C ILE A 13 36.39 3.67 -16.95
N ILE A 14 35.90 3.96 -18.15
CA ILE A 14 34.67 3.36 -18.68
C ILE A 14 35.06 2.11 -19.47
N SER A 15 34.85 0.92 -18.90
CA SER A 15 34.80 -0.32 -19.68
C SER A 15 33.36 -0.58 -20.12
N LYS A 16 33.14 -0.80 -21.41
CA LYS A 16 31.84 -1.17 -21.96
C LYS A 16 31.74 -2.69 -21.99
N LEU A 17 31.28 -3.27 -20.89
CA LEU A 17 31.08 -4.72 -20.76
C LEU A 17 29.61 -5.05 -21.01
N ASN A 18 29.33 -5.97 -21.93
CA ASN A 18 27.97 -6.37 -22.30
C ASN A 18 27.57 -7.65 -21.53
N ILE A 19 27.57 -7.56 -20.19
CA ILE A 19 27.32 -8.70 -19.31
C ILE A 19 25.80 -8.93 -19.20
N HIS A 20 25.33 -10.03 -19.79
CA HIS A 20 23.94 -10.46 -19.69
C HIS A 20 23.77 -11.40 -18.51
N ILE A 21 23.57 -10.85 -17.32
CA ILE A 21 22.99 -11.62 -16.22
C ILE A 21 21.49 -11.64 -16.50
N GLN A 22 20.96 -12.76 -16.99
CA GLN A 22 19.52 -12.93 -17.14
C GLN A 22 18.92 -12.94 -15.72
N PRO A 23 18.28 -11.87 -15.26
CA PRO A 23 17.69 -11.88 -13.94
C PRO A 23 16.57 -12.90 -13.98
N GLN A 24 16.44 -13.72 -12.92
CA GLN A 24 15.20 -14.47 -12.73
C GLN A 24 14.06 -13.46 -12.84
N ARG A 25 13.21 -13.62 -13.86
CA ARG A 25 12.01 -12.80 -13.99
C ARG A 25 11.25 -12.96 -12.69
N ARG A 26 11.26 -11.91 -11.85
CA ARG A 26 10.33 -11.86 -10.72
C ARG A 26 8.97 -12.20 -11.29
N PRO A 27 8.22 -13.15 -10.70
CA PRO A 27 6.86 -13.38 -11.13
C PRO A 27 6.18 -12.02 -11.12
N GLN A 28 5.85 -11.52 -12.31
CA GLN A 28 5.02 -10.35 -12.40
C GLN A 28 3.70 -10.83 -11.82
N GLY A 29 3.43 -10.43 -10.59
CA GLY A 29 2.11 -10.60 -10.01
C GLY A 29 1.07 -10.01 -10.97
N GLN A 30 -0.20 -10.26 -10.67
CA GLN A 30 -1.31 -9.74 -11.47
C GLN A 30 -1.09 -8.26 -11.80
N ARG A 31 -1.13 -7.91 -13.10
CA ARG A 31 -0.94 -6.53 -13.55
C ARG A 31 -1.98 -5.66 -12.85
N VAL A 32 -1.50 -4.79 -11.95
CA VAL A 32 -2.37 -3.87 -11.22
C VAL A 32 -3.03 -2.94 -12.23
N ALA A 33 -4.33 -2.72 -12.06
CA ALA A 33 -5.09 -1.78 -12.89
C ALA A 33 -4.42 -0.39 -12.87
N LYS A 34 -4.35 0.25 -14.04
CA LYS A 34 -3.75 1.58 -14.16
C LYS A 34 -4.63 2.57 -13.40
N ARG A 35 -4.00 3.47 -12.63
CA ARG A 35 -4.70 4.59 -12.01
C ARG A 35 -5.29 5.47 -13.13
N LEU A 36 -6.57 5.77 -13.05
CA LEU A 36 -7.29 6.64 -13.98
C LEU A 36 -6.99 8.12 -13.70
N ASP A 37 -7.00 8.96 -14.73
CA ASP A 37 -6.78 10.41 -14.61
C ASP A 37 -8.07 11.18 -14.31
N PHE A 38 -8.29 11.46 -13.03
CA PHE A 38 -9.51 12.17 -12.59
C PHE A 38 -9.37 13.69 -12.53
N SER A 39 -8.22 14.26 -12.92
CA SER A 39 -8.10 15.71 -13.07
C SER A 39 -9.04 16.21 -14.17
N LYS A 40 -9.22 15.41 -15.22
CA LYS A 40 -10.11 15.69 -16.35
C LYS A 40 -11.58 15.83 -15.97
N LEU A 41 -12.03 15.20 -14.87
CA LEU A 41 -13.40 15.32 -14.38
C LEU A 41 -13.72 16.68 -13.75
N GLU A 42 -12.71 17.53 -13.55
CA GLU A 42 -12.94 18.94 -13.19
C GLU A 42 -13.49 19.74 -14.39
N CYS A 43 -13.35 19.21 -15.60
CA CYS A 43 -13.99 19.73 -16.81
C CYS A 43 -15.39 19.14 -16.99
N SER A 44 -16.40 20.01 -17.14
CA SER A 44 -17.81 19.61 -17.31
C SER A 44 -18.04 18.72 -18.55
N LEU A 45 -17.28 18.90 -19.62
CA LEU A 45 -17.42 18.12 -20.86
C LEU A 45 -16.99 16.66 -20.67
N ALA A 46 -15.83 16.43 -20.04
CA ALA A 46 -15.34 15.08 -19.78
C ALA A 46 -16.22 14.32 -18.77
N ALA A 47 -16.84 15.04 -17.84
CA ALA A 47 -17.83 14.46 -16.91
C ALA A 47 -19.10 14.02 -17.66
N GLN A 48 -19.61 14.83 -18.59
CA GLN A 48 -20.77 14.49 -19.42
C GLN A 48 -20.48 13.32 -20.37
N GLU A 49 -19.30 13.30 -20.99
CA GLU A 49 -18.86 12.20 -21.86
C GLU A 49 -18.79 10.88 -21.09
N LEU A 50 -18.26 10.90 -19.85
CA LEU A 50 -18.24 9.71 -19.00
C LEU A 50 -19.65 9.21 -18.69
N VAL A 51 -20.58 10.11 -18.37
CA VAL A 51 -21.98 9.76 -18.09
C VAL A 51 -22.64 9.11 -19.30
N SER A 52 -22.49 9.71 -20.49
CA SER A 52 -23.05 9.18 -21.73
C SER A 52 -22.44 7.83 -22.11
N ALA A 53 -21.12 7.69 -21.99
CA ALA A 53 -20.43 6.44 -22.31
C ALA A 53 -20.82 5.30 -21.36
N LEU A 54 -21.03 5.62 -20.07
CA LEU A 54 -21.55 4.66 -19.10
C LEU A 54 -23.01 4.28 -19.40
N ASP A 55 -23.86 5.23 -19.80
CA ASP A 55 -25.27 4.96 -20.09
C ASP A 55 -25.43 3.97 -21.24
N CYS A 56 -24.70 4.19 -22.34
CA CYS A 56 -24.71 3.26 -23.47
C CYS A 56 -24.22 1.87 -23.08
N LYS A 57 -23.11 1.79 -22.34
CA LYS A 57 -22.43 0.52 -22.08
C LYS A 57 -23.05 -0.30 -20.94
N LEU A 58 -23.82 0.35 -20.07
CA LEU A 58 -24.59 -0.32 -19.02
C LEU A 58 -25.97 -0.78 -19.52
N ALA A 59 -26.53 -0.14 -20.55
CA ALA A 59 -27.79 -0.57 -21.17
C ALA A 59 -27.69 -1.99 -21.77
N ASP A 60 -26.51 -2.38 -22.26
CA ASP A 60 -26.26 -3.71 -22.84
C ASP A 60 -26.06 -4.82 -21.79
N LEU A 61 -25.95 -4.48 -20.51
CA LEU A 61 -25.72 -5.47 -19.44
C LEU A 61 -27.04 -6.08 -18.98
N GLN A 62 -27.40 -7.22 -19.57
CA GLN A 62 -28.48 -8.08 -19.07
C GLN A 62 -27.97 -8.93 -17.90
N ALA A 63 -28.50 -8.69 -16.71
CA ALA A 63 -28.23 -9.49 -15.51
C ALA A 63 -29.14 -10.71 -15.46
N ASN A 64 -28.80 -11.74 -16.24
CA ASN A 64 -29.60 -12.97 -16.36
C ASN A 64 -28.79 -14.24 -16.04
N SER A 65 -27.77 -14.14 -15.18
CA SER A 65 -26.86 -15.25 -14.86
C SER A 65 -27.04 -15.70 -13.40
N ASP A 66 -27.12 -17.02 -13.16
CA ASP A 66 -27.12 -17.63 -11.82
C ASP A 66 -25.82 -17.35 -11.03
N ASP A 67 -24.78 -16.86 -11.72
CA ASP A 67 -23.45 -16.53 -11.22
C ASP A 67 -23.28 -15.02 -10.99
N ILE A 68 -23.49 -14.61 -9.74
CA ILE A 68 -23.35 -13.23 -9.25
C ILE A 68 -21.92 -12.70 -9.43
N GLU A 69 -20.89 -13.57 -9.30
CA GLU A 69 -19.49 -13.16 -9.43
C GLU A 69 -19.14 -12.81 -10.87
N LYS A 70 -19.69 -13.57 -11.83
CA LYS A 70 -19.54 -13.26 -13.26
C LYS A 70 -20.21 -11.94 -13.63
N ASP A 71 -21.39 -11.67 -13.08
CA ASP A 71 -22.12 -10.44 -13.35
C ASP A 71 -21.43 -9.22 -12.74
N TRP A 72 -20.97 -9.34 -11.49
CA TRP A 72 -20.14 -8.31 -10.84
C TRP A 72 -18.84 -8.06 -11.62
N LYS A 73 -18.15 -9.12 -12.05
CA LYS A 73 -16.93 -8.99 -12.85
C LYS A 73 -17.19 -8.25 -14.15
N THR A 74 -18.29 -8.57 -14.83
CA THR A 74 -18.70 -7.93 -16.09
C THR A 74 -18.98 -6.45 -15.86
N LEU A 75 -19.80 -6.10 -14.86
CA LEU A 75 -20.09 -4.72 -14.48
C LEU A 75 -18.81 -3.96 -14.16
N LYS A 76 -17.95 -4.51 -13.29
CA LYS A 76 -16.66 -3.93 -12.90
C LYS A 76 -15.78 -3.67 -14.13
N THR A 77 -15.64 -4.64 -15.03
CA THR A 77 -14.83 -4.48 -16.24
C THR A 77 -15.40 -3.45 -17.21
N SER A 78 -16.72 -3.38 -17.33
CA SER A 78 -17.40 -2.41 -18.19
C SER A 78 -17.23 -0.99 -17.66
N VAL A 79 -17.48 -0.77 -16.36
CA VAL A 79 -17.30 0.55 -15.73
C VAL A 79 -15.85 0.99 -15.80
N TYR A 80 -14.90 0.12 -15.45
CA TYR A 80 -13.48 0.46 -15.48
C TYR A 80 -12.96 0.73 -16.89
N SER A 81 -13.30 -0.12 -17.87
CA SER A 81 -12.83 0.05 -19.27
C SER A 81 -13.37 1.34 -19.90
N THR A 82 -14.63 1.68 -19.61
CA THR A 82 -15.26 2.92 -20.08
C THR A 82 -14.62 4.14 -19.45
N ALA A 83 -14.40 4.12 -18.14
CA ALA A 83 -13.68 5.19 -17.46
C ALA A 83 -12.24 5.34 -17.98
N LEU A 84 -11.57 4.23 -18.32
CA LEU A 84 -10.23 4.26 -18.91
C LEU A 84 -10.21 4.83 -20.33
N GLN A 85 -11.25 4.57 -21.14
CA GLN A 85 -11.38 5.13 -22.48
C GLN A 85 -11.57 6.66 -22.44
N VAL A 86 -12.45 7.15 -21.56
CA VAL A 86 -12.75 8.59 -21.46
C VAL A 86 -11.65 9.36 -20.72
N LEU A 87 -11.20 8.87 -19.57
CA LEU A 87 -10.26 9.59 -18.71
C LEU A 87 -8.80 9.31 -19.08
N GLY A 88 -8.50 8.12 -19.59
CA GLY A 88 -7.14 7.68 -19.82
C GLY A 88 -6.38 7.35 -18.51
N PRO A 89 -5.16 6.80 -18.63
CA PRO A 89 -4.31 6.53 -17.48
C PRO A 89 -3.73 7.84 -16.92
N ALA A 90 -3.67 7.94 -15.59
CA ALA A 90 -2.94 8.99 -14.91
C ALA A 90 -1.47 8.97 -15.34
N THR A 91 -1.01 10.09 -15.86
CA THR A 91 0.41 10.29 -16.16
C THR A 91 1.13 10.71 -14.88
N ARG A 92 2.34 10.19 -14.70
CA ARG A 92 3.22 10.63 -13.62
C ARG A 92 4.06 11.77 -14.16
N ASN A 93 3.68 13.01 -13.83
CA ASN A 93 4.54 14.16 -14.06
C ASN A 93 5.56 14.22 -12.92
N HIS A 94 6.75 13.67 -13.15
CA HIS A 94 7.88 14.00 -12.29
C HIS A 94 8.47 15.30 -12.80
N GLN A 95 8.01 16.44 -12.29
CA GLN A 95 8.77 17.68 -12.44
C GLN A 95 10.00 17.54 -11.55
N ASP A 96 11.11 17.17 -12.16
CA ASP A 96 12.43 17.30 -11.56
C ASP A 96 12.89 18.75 -11.70
N TRP A 97 13.77 19.23 -10.81
CA TRP A 97 14.31 20.59 -10.86
C TRP A 97 15.21 20.80 -12.09
N PHE A 98 15.74 19.71 -12.65
CA PHE A 98 16.61 19.74 -13.81
C PHE A 98 15.83 19.56 -15.12
N ASP A 99 15.73 20.63 -15.90
CA ASP A 99 15.22 20.55 -17.27
C ASP A 99 16.29 19.99 -18.21
N ALA A 100 16.11 18.72 -18.62
CA ALA A 100 17.02 18.06 -19.54
C ALA A 100 16.97 18.66 -20.97
N ASN A 101 15.93 19.40 -21.32
CA ASN A 101 15.74 20.01 -22.63
C ASN A 101 16.20 21.47 -22.71
N ASP A 102 16.63 22.06 -21.59
CA ASP A 102 17.18 23.42 -21.57
C ASP A 102 18.43 23.47 -22.48
N THR A 103 18.34 24.28 -23.54
CA THR A 103 19.37 24.36 -24.58
C THR A 103 20.64 25.07 -24.09
N GLU A 104 20.50 25.98 -23.15
CA GLU A 104 21.60 26.72 -22.53
C GLU A 104 22.43 25.78 -21.66
N ILE A 105 21.79 25.00 -20.78
CA ILE A 105 22.51 24.06 -19.92
C ILE A 105 23.14 22.92 -20.73
N GLN A 106 22.48 22.44 -21.79
CA GLN A 106 23.06 21.46 -22.70
C GLN A 106 24.32 21.98 -23.38
N LYS A 107 24.31 23.24 -23.85
CA LYS A 107 25.46 23.91 -24.45
C LYS A 107 26.61 24.05 -23.45
N LEU A 108 26.33 24.59 -22.26
CA LEU A 108 27.31 24.75 -21.18
C LEU A 108 27.95 23.42 -20.77
N LEU A 109 27.15 22.36 -20.63
CA LEU A 109 27.65 21.01 -20.32
C LEU A 109 28.50 20.42 -21.46
N LYS A 110 28.17 20.71 -22.73
CA LYS A 110 28.97 20.27 -23.89
C LYS A 110 30.33 20.97 -23.91
N GLU A 111 30.35 22.30 -23.71
CA GLU A 111 31.57 23.11 -23.65
C GLU A 111 32.46 22.69 -22.46
N LYS A 112 31.87 22.49 -21.28
CA LYS A 112 32.60 21.98 -20.10
C LYS A 112 33.29 20.66 -20.39
N ARG A 113 32.59 19.72 -21.03
CA ARG A 113 33.13 18.39 -21.40
C ARG A 113 34.23 18.49 -22.47
N GLN A 114 34.17 19.47 -23.37
CA GLN A 114 35.22 19.70 -24.35
C GLN A 114 36.49 20.24 -23.68
N LEU A 115 36.36 21.23 -22.80
CA LEU A 115 37.49 21.81 -22.06
C LEU A 115 38.12 20.81 -21.08
N LEU A 116 37.30 19.95 -20.45
CA LEU A 116 37.79 18.86 -19.62
C LEU A 116 38.68 17.89 -20.42
N ARG A 117 38.22 17.48 -21.62
CA ARG A 117 39.01 16.61 -22.51
C ARG A 117 40.30 17.28 -22.97
N ALA A 118 40.25 18.58 -23.31
CA ALA A 118 41.44 19.33 -23.71
C ALA A 118 42.48 19.43 -22.57
N HIS A 119 42.04 19.64 -21.33
CA HIS A 119 42.92 19.64 -20.16
C HIS A 119 43.45 18.23 -19.84
N GLN A 120 42.63 17.19 -19.98
CA GLN A 120 43.07 15.80 -19.76
C GLN A 120 44.15 15.34 -20.74
N ASN A 121 44.05 15.77 -22.00
CA ASN A 121 45.04 15.48 -23.04
C ASN A 121 46.35 16.28 -22.88
N ASP A 122 46.32 17.36 -22.10
CA ASP A 122 47.45 18.26 -21.87
C ASP A 122 47.39 18.82 -20.44
N SER A 123 47.75 17.95 -19.50
CA SER A 123 47.60 18.20 -18.06
C SER A 123 48.58 19.25 -17.51
N THR A 124 49.64 19.57 -18.25
CA THR A 124 50.67 20.55 -17.87
C THR A 124 50.28 21.98 -18.27
N SER A 125 49.33 22.15 -19.19
CA SER A 125 48.85 23.47 -19.61
C SER A 125 47.97 24.15 -18.55
N THR A 126 48.50 25.21 -17.94
CA THR A 126 47.78 26.06 -16.96
C THR A 126 46.61 26.81 -17.60
N ALA A 127 46.73 27.23 -18.87
CA ALA A 127 45.67 27.92 -19.60
C ALA A 127 44.42 27.04 -19.82
N LYS A 128 44.61 25.78 -20.21
CA LYS A 128 43.50 24.81 -20.39
C LYS A 128 42.83 24.48 -19.06
N LYS A 129 43.62 24.36 -17.99
CA LYS A 129 43.09 24.20 -16.62
C LYS A 129 42.24 25.41 -16.21
N ALA A 130 42.72 26.63 -16.42
CA ALA A 130 42.00 27.86 -16.11
C ALA A 130 40.68 27.98 -16.90
N ALA A 131 40.72 27.67 -18.20
CA ALA A 131 39.51 27.66 -19.05
C ALA A 131 38.46 26.65 -18.56
N PHE A 132 38.88 25.43 -18.20
CA PHE A 132 37.99 24.42 -17.63
C PHE A 132 37.39 24.86 -16.29
N VAL A 133 38.20 25.40 -15.37
CA VAL A 133 37.72 25.86 -14.05
C VAL A 133 36.71 27.00 -14.19
N SER A 134 36.98 27.97 -15.07
CA SER A 134 36.05 29.07 -15.37
C SER A 134 34.73 28.53 -15.92
N LYS A 135 34.76 27.66 -16.93
CA LYS A 135 33.53 27.08 -17.50
C LYS A 135 32.78 26.20 -16.50
N ARG A 136 33.49 25.46 -15.63
CA ARG A 136 32.90 24.71 -14.52
C ARG A 136 32.12 25.62 -13.57
N SER A 137 32.71 26.76 -13.18
CA SER A 137 32.05 27.74 -12.30
C SER A 137 30.75 28.27 -12.92
N ILE A 138 30.76 28.60 -14.21
CA ILE A 138 29.55 29.05 -14.94
C ILE A 138 28.46 27.97 -14.93
N VAL A 139 28.82 26.71 -15.21
CA VAL A 139 27.87 25.59 -15.19
C VAL A 139 27.30 25.39 -13.78
N GLN A 140 28.13 25.45 -12.74
CA GLN A 140 27.68 25.31 -11.35
C GLN A 140 26.72 26.44 -10.96
N ALA A 141 27.04 27.69 -11.31
CA ALA A 141 26.18 28.83 -11.05
C ALA A 141 24.82 28.69 -11.75
N ARG A 142 24.79 28.25 -13.02
CA ARG A 142 23.53 28.02 -13.74
C ARG A 142 22.71 26.90 -13.11
N LEU A 143 23.34 25.78 -12.73
CA LEU A 143 22.65 24.67 -12.08
C LEU A 143 22.07 25.07 -10.72
N HIS A 144 22.82 25.81 -9.91
CA HIS A 144 22.31 26.34 -8.65
C HIS A 144 21.14 27.29 -8.90
N SER A 145 21.25 28.20 -9.86
CA SER A 145 20.15 29.10 -10.23
C SER A 145 18.88 28.35 -10.66
N MET A 146 19.00 27.26 -11.43
CA MET A 146 17.86 26.41 -11.80
C MET A 146 17.24 25.72 -10.58
N LEU A 147 18.06 25.17 -9.70
CA LEU A 147 17.61 24.53 -8.46
C LEU A 147 16.92 25.53 -7.54
N ASP A 148 17.52 26.71 -7.33
CA ASP A 148 16.99 27.76 -6.46
C ASP A 148 15.65 28.30 -6.99
N ALA A 149 15.54 28.52 -8.30
CA ALA A 149 14.28 28.95 -8.92
C ALA A 149 13.18 27.90 -8.74
N TRP A 150 13.52 26.61 -8.92
CA TRP A 150 12.57 25.52 -8.70
C TRP A 150 12.16 25.40 -7.23
N LEU A 151 13.11 25.47 -6.30
CA LEU A 151 12.84 25.42 -4.86
C LEU A 151 11.98 26.60 -4.42
N SER A 152 12.27 27.81 -4.88
CA SER A 152 11.48 29.01 -4.57
C SER A 152 10.04 28.84 -5.05
N SER A 153 9.87 28.43 -6.31
CA SER A 153 8.54 28.14 -6.87
C SER A 153 7.80 27.05 -6.09
N LYS A 154 8.51 26.02 -5.63
CA LYS A 154 7.93 24.96 -4.79
C LYS A 154 7.53 25.42 -3.41
N VAL A 155 8.32 26.28 -2.78
CA VAL A 155 7.99 26.86 -1.46
C VAL A 155 6.72 27.70 -1.57
N ASP A 156 6.60 28.55 -2.60
CA ASP A 156 5.40 29.35 -2.84
C ASP A 156 4.16 28.47 -3.07
N GLU A 157 4.31 27.37 -3.82
CA GLU A 157 3.24 26.40 -4.07
C GLU A 157 2.80 25.70 -2.76
N ILE A 158 3.75 25.22 -1.96
CA ILE A 158 3.51 24.55 -0.68
C ILE A 158 2.82 25.52 0.30
N GLN A 159 3.31 26.76 0.39
CA GLN A 159 2.70 27.79 1.22
C GLN A 159 1.27 28.08 0.76
N GLY A 160 1.04 28.23 -0.55
CA GLY A 160 -0.29 28.43 -1.09
C GLY A 160 -1.26 27.26 -0.84
N PHE A 161 -0.76 26.02 -0.68
CA PHE A 161 -1.61 24.89 -0.22
C PHE A 161 -1.88 24.95 1.29
N ALA A 162 -0.90 25.35 2.10
CA ALA A 162 -1.07 25.51 3.54
C ALA A 162 -2.12 26.59 3.85
N ASP A 163 -2.05 27.75 3.17
CA ASP A 163 -2.98 28.87 3.35
C ASP A 163 -4.42 28.51 2.97
N ARG A 164 -4.59 27.59 2.00
CA ARG A 164 -5.90 27.05 1.58
C ARG A 164 -6.36 25.86 2.42
N HIS A 165 -5.58 25.43 3.42
CA HIS A 165 -5.79 24.20 4.18
C HIS A 165 -5.95 22.94 3.31
N ASP A 166 -5.34 22.90 2.11
CA ASP A 166 -5.35 21.72 1.23
C ASP A 166 -4.21 20.77 1.64
N THR A 167 -4.47 19.99 2.69
CA THR A 167 -3.50 19.06 3.29
C THR A 167 -3.00 18.00 2.31
N LYS A 168 -3.81 17.62 1.32
CA LYS A 168 -3.44 16.59 0.34
C LYS A 168 -2.41 17.11 -0.65
N ARG A 169 -2.68 18.26 -1.28
CA ARG A 169 -1.73 18.86 -2.22
C ARG A 169 -0.47 19.35 -1.52
N PHE A 170 -0.59 19.84 -0.29
CA PHE A 170 0.54 20.14 0.58
C PHE A 170 1.46 18.91 0.76
N HIS A 171 0.89 17.76 1.17
CA HIS A 171 1.67 16.53 1.34
C HIS A 171 2.29 16.06 0.02
N ASP A 172 1.53 16.04 -1.08
CA ASP A 172 2.03 15.61 -2.39
C ASP A 172 3.21 16.48 -2.87
N ALA A 173 3.14 17.81 -2.66
CA ALA A 173 4.22 18.74 -2.98
C ALA A 173 5.45 18.54 -2.08
N LEU A 174 5.24 18.30 -0.78
CA LEU A 174 6.32 17.99 0.16
C LEU A 174 7.07 16.70 -0.23
N MET A 175 6.32 15.66 -0.58
CA MET A 175 6.89 14.38 -1.01
C MET A 175 7.62 14.46 -2.35
N ALA A 176 7.33 15.45 -3.19
CA ALA A 176 8.10 15.71 -4.41
C ALA A 176 9.52 16.24 -4.10
N VAL A 177 9.71 16.96 -2.99
CA VAL A 177 11.01 17.50 -2.55
C VAL A 177 11.83 16.43 -1.83
N TYR A 178 11.24 15.73 -0.86
CA TYR A 178 11.94 14.70 -0.08
C TYR A 178 12.15 13.39 -0.84
N GLY A 179 11.35 13.14 -1.87
CA GLY A 179 11.36 11.89 -2.62
C GLY A 179 10.68 10.74 -1.88
N PRO A 180 10.74 9.51 -2.45
CA PRO A 180 10.14 8.33 -1.84
C PRO A 180 10.76 8.07 -0.47
N PRO A 181 9.96 7.84 0.58
CA PRO A 181 10.51 7.52 1.89
C PRO A 181 11.23 6.18 1.79
N SER A 182 12.39 6.06 2.44
CA SER A 182 13.09 4.79 2.56
C SER A 182 12.22 3.85 3.40
N CYS A 183 11.51 2.93 2.75
CA CYS A 183 10.71 1.94 3.45
C CYS A 183 11.63 0.83 3.96
N GLY A 184 12.21 1.04 5.15
CA GLY A 184 12.90 0.01 5.91
C GLY A 184 11.88 -0.83 6.66
N SER A 185 12.03 -2.16 6.66
CA SER A 185 11.29 -3.00 7.60
C SER A 185 11.78 -2.69 9.02
N SER A 186 10.88 -2.26 9.89
CA SER A 186 11.20 -2.11 11.31
C SER A 186 11.53 -3.49 11.88
N PRO A 187 12.72 -3.69 12.47
CA PRO A 187 13.07 -4.97 13.04
C PRO A 187 12.22 -5.24 14.28
N LEU A 188 11.87 -6.52 14.50
CA LEU A 188 11.06 -6.96 15.64
C LEU A 188 11.90 -7.79 16.59
N LEU A 189 11.56 -7.79 17.88
CA LEU A 189 12.14 -8.73 18.82
C LEU A 189 11.41 -10.08 18.76
N SER A 190 12.14 -11.17 19.00
CA SER A 190 11.57 -12.49 19.23
C SER A 190 10.62 -12.50 20.44
N ALA A 191 9.85 -13.58 20.59
CA ALA A 191 8.94 -13.75 21.72
C ALA A 191 9.67 -13.65 23.07
N ASP A 192 10.91 -14.14 23.13
CA ASP A 192 11.76 -14.14 24.33
C ASP A 192 12.47 -12.79 24.55
N GLY A 193 12.35 -11.83 23.62
CA GLY A 193 12.97 -10.51 23.69
C GLY A 193 14.48 -10.47 23.42
N THR A 194 15.10 -11.58 23.04
CA THR A 194 16.57 -11.73 22.96
C THR A 194 17.15 -11.52 21.57
N THR A 195 16.40 -11.84 20.51
CA THR A 195 16.89 -11.77 19.13
C THR A 195 16.15 -10.72 18.33
N LEU A 196 16.90 -9.93 17.55
CA LEU A 196 16.35 -8.88 16.69
C LEU A 196 16.14 -9.43 15.27
N LEU A 197 14.89 -9.69 14.92
CA LEU A 197 14.42 -10.17 13.62
C LEU A 197 14.44 -9.05 12.60
N LYS A 198 15.22 -9.21 11.54
CA LYS A 198 15.37 -8.22 10.46
C LYS A 198 14.80 -8.73 9.13
N GLY A 199 14.65 -10.05 8.96
CA GLY A 199 14.12 -10.65 7.75
C GLY A 199 12.60 -10.50 7.65
N LYS A 200 12.08 -10.20 6.46
CA LYS A 200 10.63 -10.11 6.21
C LYS A 200 9.88 -11.40 6.59
N LYS A 201 10.47 -12.56 6.30
CA LYS A 201 9.88 -13.86 6.62
C LYS A 201 9.78 -14.08 8.14
N GLU A 202 10.88 -13.85 8.85
CA GLU A 202 10.97 -13.97 10.32
C GLU A 202 9.98 -13.03 11.02
N ILE A 203 9.88 -11.78 10.52
CA ILE A 203 8.90 -10.80 11.02
C ILE A 203 7.47 -11.30 10.85
N LEU A 204 7.14 -11.89 9.69
CA LEU A 204 5.79 -12.43 9.43
C LEU A 204 5.49 -13.64 10.32
N GLU A 205 6.45 -14.54 10.52
CA GLU A 205 6.31 -15.68 11.42
C GLU A 205 6.08 -15.23 12.87
N ARG A 206 6.85 -14.24 13.34
CA ARG A 206 6.68 -13.63 14.66
C ARG A 206 5.31 -13.00 14.86
N TRP A 207 4.75 -12.38 13.82
CA TRP A 207 3.38 -11.86 13.83
C TRP A 207 2.35 -12.97 13.92
N VAL A 208 2.52 -14.07 13.18
CA VAL A 208 1.65 -15.25 13.26
C VAL A 208 1.63 -15.80 14.68
N GLU A 209 2.79 -15.98 15.31
CA GLU A 209 2.90 -16.44 16.71
C GLU A 209 2.19 -15.50 17.69
N HIS A 210 2.40 -14.18 17.54
CA HIS A 210 1.76 -13.18 18.40
C HIS A 210 0.24 -13.24 18.29
N PHE A 211 -0.29 -13.19 17.08
CA PHE A 211 -1.73 -13.21 16.86
C PHE A 211 -2.37 -14.55 17.22
N ASP A 212 -1.65 -15.66 17.06
CA ASP A 212 -2.11 -16.96 17.53
C ASP A 212 -2.31 -16.96 19.05
N SER A 213 -1.33 -16.47 19.82
CA SER A 213 -1.41 -16.34 21.28
C SER A 213 -2.49 -15.34 21.75
N VAL A 214 -2.68 -14.24 21.03
CA VAL A 214 -3.64 -13.19 21.40
C VAL A 214 -5.07 -13.61 21.06
N LEU A 215 -5.30 -14.14 19.85
CA LEU A 215 -6.64 -14.38 19.31
C LEU A 215 -7.14 -15.80 19.52
N ASN A 216 -6.26 -16.80 19.66
CA ASN A 216 -6.64 -18.22 19.79
C ASN A 216 -6.53 -18.74 21.24
N ARG A 217 -6.82 -17.89 22.23
CA ARG A 217 -6.89 -18.32 23.64
C ARG A 217 -8.07 -19.26 23.87
N PRO A 218 -7.94 -20.28 24.74
CA PRO A 218 -9.06 -21.14 25.10
C PRO A 218 -10.16 -20.28 25.75
N LEU A 219 -11.29 -20.19 25.07
CA LEU A 219 -12.45 -19.45 25.53
C LEU A 219 -13.16 -20.27 26.62
N SER A 220 -13.04 -19.87 27.89
CA SER A 220 -14.01 -20.26 28.91
C SER A 220 -15.22 -19.34 28.79
N ILE A 221 -16.19 -19.74 27.96
CA ILE A 221 -17.43 -18.98 27.83
C ILE A 221 -18.23 -19.20 29.13
N ASN A 222 -18.43 -18.14 29.91
CA ASN A 222 -19.32 -18.20 31.06
C ASN A 222 -20.78 -18.09 30.57
N ASN A 223 -21.50 -19.20 30.60
CA ASN A 223 -22.90 -19.26 30.17
C ASN A 223 -23.81 -18.34 30.99
N GLU A 224 -23.48 -18.08 32.26
CA GLU A 224 -24.23 -17.13 33.08
C GLU A 224 -24.09 -15.69 32.58
N ALA A 225 -22.91 -15.33 32.05
CA ALA A 225 -22.70 -14.01 31.47
C ALA A 225 -23.53 -13.83 30.19
N ILE A 226 -23.64 -14.88 29.36
CA ILE A 226 -24.50 -14.87 28.16
C ILE A 226 -25.98 -14.75 28.58
N ALA A 227 -26.41 -15.50 29.59
CA ALA A 227 -27.79 -15.43 30.09
C ALA A 227 -28.15 -14.06 30.68
N ARG A 228 -27.16 -13.30 31.17
CA ARG A 228 -27.34 -11.92 31.65
C ARG A 228 -27.34 -10.86 30.54
N LEU A 229 -26.97 -11.21 29.30
CA LEU A 229 -26.99 -10.25 28.20
C LEU A 229 -28.45 -9.92 27.84
N PRO A 230 -28.85 -8.63 27.90
CA PRO A 230 -30.19 -8.23 27.54
C PRO A 230 -30.42 -8.51 26.05
N GLN A 231 -31.43 -9.32 25.75
CA GLN A 231 -31.86 -9.56 24.38
C GLN A 231 -32.66 -8.33 23.91
N VAL A 232 -32.17 -7.68 22.86
CA VAL A 232 -32.86 -6.54 22.23
C VAL A 232 -33.82 -7.11 21.18
N ALA A 233 -35.03 -6.56 21.10
CA ALA A 233 -35.97 -6.92 20.06
C ALA A 233 -35.36 -6.69 18.67
N ILE A 234 -35.68 -7.59 17.73
CA ILE A 234 -35.27 -7.43 16.33
C ILE A 234 -35.84 -6.11 15.82
N ASN A 235 -34.99 -5.27 15.24
CA ASN A 235 -35.42 -4.03 14.61
C ASN A 235 -35.71 -4.30 13.11
N PRO A 236 -36.98 -4.44 12.70
CA PRO A 236 -37.33 -4.73 11.31
C PRO A 236 -37.02 -3.55 10.37
N ASP A 237 -36.83 -2.33 10.89
CA ASP A 237 -36.53 -1.15 10.08
C ASP A 237 -35.17 -1.26 9.38
N LEU A 238 -34.26 -2.09 9.91
CA LEU A 238 -32.95 -2.34 9.32
C LEU A 238 -33.00 -3.23 8.07
N ASP A 239 -34.11 -3.95 7.85
CA ASP A 239 -34.32 -4.79 6.66
C ASP A 239 -34.93 -3.99 5.50
N ILE A 240 -35.27 -2.71 5.70
CA ILE A 240 -35.82 -1.84 4.67
C ILE A 240 -34.71 -1.52 3.65
N PRO A 241 -34.91 -1.82 2.35
CA PRO A 241 -33.90 -1.53 1.33
C PRO A 241 -33.72 0.00 1.17
N PRO A 242 -32.47 0.48 1.01
CA PRO A 242 -32.18 1.91 0.97
C PRO A 242 -32.85 2.60 -0.22
N SER A 243 -33.50 3.74 -0.01
CA SER A 243 -34.26 4.45 -1.03
C SER A 243 -33.37 5.00 -2.16
N VAL A 244 -33.97 5.35 -3.30
CA VAL A 244 -33.23 5.97 -4.42
C VAL A 244 -32.56 7.27 -3.99
N GLU A 245 -33.25 8.07 -3.17
CA GLU A 245 -32.75 9.33 -2.65
C GLU A 245 -31.58 9.13 -1.68
N GLU A 246 -31.65 8.10 -0.83
CA GLU A 246 -30.58 7.73 0.09
C GLU A 246 -29.33 7.29 -0.66
N VAL A 247 -29.47 6.47 -1.70
CA VAL A 247 -28.34 6.03 -2.55
C VAL A 247 -27.76 7.23 -3.32
N ALA A 248 -28.61 8.11 -3.86
CA ALA A 248 -28.16 9.33 -4.54
C ALA A 248 -27.41 10.28 -3.58
N LYS A 249 -27.90 10.42 -2.34
CA LYS A 249 -27.24 11.19 -1.28
C LYS A 249 -25.91 10.55 -0.89
N ALA A 250 -25.85 9.23 -0.77
CA ALA A 250 -24.63 8.49 -0.48
C ALA A 250 -23.56 8.74 -1.56
N PHE A 251 -23.91 8.66 -2.85
CA PHE A 251 -22.99 8.99 -3.94
C PHE A 251 -22.41 10.40 -3.79
N LYS A 252 -23.25 11.41 -3.54
CA LYS A 252 -22.81 12.80 -3.31
C LYS A 252 -21.87 12.94 -2.10
N GLN A 253 -22.13 12.20 -1.03
CA GLN A 253 -21.36 12.24 0.22
C GLN A 253 -20.03 11.47 0.17
N MET A 254 -19.81 10.58 -0.80
CA MET A 254 -18.55 9.83 -0.90
C MET A 254 -17.33 10.78 -0.89
N SER A 255 -16.27 10.48 -0.16
CA SER A 255 -15.07 11.32 -0.17
C SER A 255 -14.31 11.15 -1.49
N SER A 256 -14.08 12.23 -2.23
CA SER A 256 -13.23 12.22 -3.43
C SER A 256 -11.75 12.13 -3.04
N GLY A 257 -11.01 11.22 -3.66
CA GLY A 257 -9.55 11.13 -3.49
C GLY A 257 -9.05 10.05 -2.53
N LYS A 258 -9.94 9.19 -2.00
CA LYS A 258 -9.55 7.91 -1.40
C LYS A 258 -9.05 6.93 -2.46
N ALA A 259 -8.17 6.02 -2.05
CA ALA A 259 -7.72 4.93 -2.92
C ALA A 259 -8.92 4.04 -3.30
N PRO A 260 -9.02 3.59 -4.56
CA PRO A 260 -10.01 2.58 -4.92
C PRO A 260 -9.75 1.27 -4.19
N GLY A 261 -10.80 0.46 -4.06
CA GLY A 261 -10.67 -0.88 -3.53
C GLY A 261 -10.00 -1.84 -4.53
N PRO A 262 -10.08 -3.16 -4.26
CA PRO A 262 -9.62 -4.22 -5.18
C PRO A 262 -10.33 -4.18 -6.55
N ASP A 263 -11.43 -3.45 -6.64
CA ASP A 263 -12.16 -3.17 -7.87
C ASP A 263 -11.49 -2.13 -8.78
N ALA A 264 -10.54 -1.36 -8.25
CA ALA A 264 -9.87 -0.26 -8.95
C ALA A 264 -10.83 0.85 -9.45
N ILE A 265 -12.05 0.93 -8.90
CA ILE A 265 -13.07 1.94 -9.26
C ILE A 265 -13.13 3.00 -8.16
N PRO A 266 -12.70 4.24 -8.41
CA PRO A 266 -12.71 5.28 -7.38
C PRO A 266 -14.09 5.89 -7.15
N ALA A 267 -14.28 6.42 -5.95
CA ALA A 267 -15.49 7.13 -5.53
C ALA A 267 -15.94 8.24 -6.52
N LYS A 268 -15.02 8.89 -7.22
CA LYS A 268 -15.35 9.92 -8.23
C LYS A 268 -16.21 9.34 -9.37
N VAL A 269 -15.98 8.10 -9.80
CA VAL A 269 -16.79 7.48 -10.87
C VAL A 269 -18.25 7.38 -10.45
N PHE A 270 -18.52 6.97 -9.21
CA PHE A 270 -19.86 6.89 -8.65
C PHE A 270 -20.51 8.27 -8.42
N LYS A 271 -19.72 9.31 -8.14
CA LYS A 271 -20.25 10.68 -8.03
C LYS A 271 -20.80 11.23 -9.33
N PHE A 272 -20.05 11.06 -10.42
CA PHE A 272 -20.43 11.61 -11.72
C PHE A 272 -21.35 10.66 -12.50
N GLY A 273 -21.06 9.35 -12.49
CA GLY A 273 -21.87 8.31 -13.15
C GLY A 273 -23.00 7.71 -12.29
N GLY A 274 -23.17 8.18 -11.05
CA GLY A 274 -24.21 7.72 -10.13
C GLY A 274 -25.63 7.77 -10.69
N PRO A 275 -26.06 8.85 -11.38
CA PRO A 275 -27.38 8.91 -11.99
C PRO A 275 -27.65 7.77 -12.99
N THR A 276 -26.65 7.41 -13.79
CA THR A 276 -26.72 6.27 -14.73
C THR A 276 -26.84 4.95 -14.00
N LEU A 277 -26.04 4.74 -12.94
CA LEU A 277 -26.07 3.51 -12.14
C LEU A 277 -27.36 3.34 -11.34
N LEU A 278 -28.03 4.44 -10.98
CA LEU A 278 -29.33 4.41 -10.30
C LEU A 278 -30.45 3.88 -11.21
N LYS A 279 -30.38 4.05 -12.54
CA LYS A 279 -31.37 3.51 -13.49
C LYS A 279 -31.47 1.98 -13.39
N HIS A 280 -30.35 1.32 -13.12
CA HIS A 280 -30.24 -0.14 -13.00
C HIS A 280 -30.28 -0.64 -11.54
N ARG A 281 -30.76 0.19 -10.59
CA ARG A 281 -30.80 -0.12 -9.14
C ARG A 281 -31.45 -1.46 -8.77
N PRO A 282 -32.67 -1.78 -9.25
CA PRO A 282 -33.35 -3.00 -8.83
C PRO A 282 -32.51 -4.26 -9.12
N THR A 283 -31.85 -4.26 -10.27
CA THR A 283 -31.02 -5.35 -10.76
C THR A 283 -29.81 -5.59 -9.87
N TRP A 284 -28.96 -4.57 -9.64
CA TRP A 284 -27.77 -4.77 -8.82
C TRP A 284 -28.09 -4.92 -7.33
N LEU A 285 -29.17 -4.33 -6.81
CA LEU A 285 -29.57 -4.50 -5.41
C LEU A 285 -29.98 -5.95 -5.11
N SER A 286 -30.74 -6.57 -6.02
CA SER A 286 -31.08 -8.00 -5.94
C SER A 286 -29.82 -8.87 -5.89
N HIS A 287 -28.82 -8.57 -6.72
CA HIS A 287 -27.55 -9.29 -6.74
C HIS A 287 -26.76 -9.12 -5.43
N ILE A 288 -26.74 -7.91 -4.85
CA ILE A 288 -26.11 -7.65 -3.56
C ILE A 288 -26.77 -8.46 -2.44
N GLN A 289 -28.11 -8.48 -2.39
CA GLN A 289 -28.84 -9.23 -1.37
C GLN A 289 -28.58 -10.74 -1.47
N GLN A 290 -28.63 -11.29 -2.68
CA GLN A 290 -28.32 -12.70 -2.92
C GLN A 290 -26.85 -13.02 -2.59
N GLY A 291 -25.92 -12.16 -2.98
CA GLY A 291 -24.50 -12.30 -2.69
C GLY A 291 -24.20 -12.24 -1.19
N ALA A 292 -24.82 -11.29 -0.47
CA ALA A 292 -24.70 -11.16 0.98
C ALA A 292 -25.20 -12.42 1.71
N LYS A 293 -26.34 -12.97 1.27
CA LYS A 293 -26.89 -14.22 1.81
C LYS A 293 -25.92 -15.39 1.60
N ARG A 294 -25.43 -15.58 0.36
CA ARG A 294 -24.44 -16.63 0.04
C ARG A 294 -23.16 -16.48 0.88
N ALA A 295 -22.65 -15.25 1.02
CA ALA A 295 -21.44 -14.98 1.80
C ALA A 295 -21.62 -15.27 3.30
N GLU A 296 -22.79 -14.99 3.88
CA GLU A 296 -23.07 -15.33 5.28
C GLU A 296 -23.17 -16.84 5.46
N GLU A 297 -23.83 -17.55 4.55
CA GLU A 297 -23.89 -19.03 4.55
C GLU A 297 -22.50 -19.68 4.42
N GLU A 298 -21.62 -19.12 3.59
CA GLU A 298 -20.23 -19.61 3.48
C GLU A 298 -19.41 -19.28 4.72
N ARG A 299 -19.62 -18.10 5.32
CA ARG A 299 -18.93 -17.69 6.55
C ARG A 299 -19.29 -18.61 7.72
N THR A 300 -20.58 -18.93 7.90
CA THR A 300 -21.04 -19.83 8.95
C THR A 300 -20.46 -21.23 8.75
N LYS A 301 -20.60 -21.82 7.55
CA LYS A 301 -19.99 -23.11 7.19
C LYS A 301 -18.48 -23.15 7.41
N THR A 302 -17.78 -22.08 7.02
CA THR A 302 -16.32 -21.98 7.22
C THR A 302 -15.95 -21.90 8.69
N THR A 303 -16.74 -21.16 9.49
CA THR A 303 -16.52 -21.00 10.93
C THR A 303 -16.78 -22.31 11.65
N GLU A 304 -17.85 -23.02 11.31
CA GLU A 304 -18.15 -24.37 11.80
C GLU A 304 -17.02 -25.35 11.46
N LYS A 305 -16.57 -25.39 10.19
CA LYS A 305 -15.45 -26.23 9.78
C LYS A 305 -14.17 -25.90 10.55
N LYS A 306 -13.85 -24.62 10.76
CA LYS A 306 -12.70 -24.19 11.57
C LYS A 306 -12.86 -24.59 13.03
N LEU A 307 -14.07 -24.48 13.60
CA LEU A 307 -14.37 -24.90 14.95
C LEU A 307 -14.17 -26.41 15.11
N GLU A 308 -14.68 -27.22 14.18
CA GLU A 308 -14.51 -28.68 14.21
C GLU A 308 -13.03 -29.08 14.05
N LEU A 309 -12.28 -28.42 13.16
CA LEU A 309 -10.83 -28.62 13.08
C LEU A 309 -10.09 -28.25 14.38
N ARG A 310 -10.55 -27.20 15.08
CA ARG A 310 -9.99 -26.81 16.40
C ARG A 310 -10.32 -27.84 17.48
N LYS A 311 -11.56 -28.32 17.55
CA LYS A 311 -11.98 -29.39 18.47
C LYS A 311 -11.19 -30.68 18.22
N ALA A 312 -11.01 -31.06 16.95
CA ALA A 312 -10.21 -32.22 16.57
C ALA A 312 -8.74 -32.08 16.98
N ARG A 313 -8.13 -30.90 16.83
CA ARG A 313 -6.76 -30.62 17.33
C ARG A 313 -6.67 -30.68 18.85
N ALA A 314 -7.63 -30.10 19.56
CA ALA A 314 -7.68 -30.15 21.02
C ALA A 314 -7.86 -31.59 21.53
N ALA A 315 -8.69 -32.39 20.86
CA ALA A 315 -8.89 -33.80 21.16
C ALA A 315 -7.67 -34.68 20.81
N SER A 316 -6.83 -34.26 19.85
CA SER A 316 -5.59 -34.97 19.50
C SER A 316 -4.39 -34.63 20.40
N VAL A 317 -4.53 -33.64 21.30
CA VAL A 317 -3.57 -33.46 22.39
C VAL A 317 -3.82 -34.59 23.38
N THR A 318 -3.18 -35.73 23.15
CA THR A 318 -3.17 -36.81 24.12
C THR A 318 -2.57 -36.29 25.41
N ASP A 319 -3.28 -36.55 26.51
CA ASP A 319 -2.88 -36.23 27.87
C ASP A 319 -1.65 -37.10 28.24
N THR A 320 -0.50 -36.83 27.63
CA THR A 320 0.74 -37.53 27.90
C THR A 320 1.17 -37.20 29.33
N ALA A 321 1.30 -38.23 30.16
CA ALA A 321 1.72 -38.10 31.54
C ALA A 321 2.99 -37.23 31.65
N PRO A 322 3.08 -36.34 32.66
CA PRO A 322 4.24 -35.47 32.82
C PRO A 322 5.52 -36.31 32.92
N THR A 323 6.44 -36.11 31.98
CA THR A 323 7.71 -36.86 31.92
C THR A 323 8.73 -36.35 32.93
N HIS A 324 8.52 -35.15 33.49
CA HIS A 324 9.45 -34.50 34.41
C HIS A 324 8.75 -34.09 35.70
N MET A 325 9.24 -34.56 36.83
CA MET A 325 8.69 -34.24 38.16
C MET A 325 9.57 -33.22 38.87
N CYS A 326 8.96 -32.24 39.54
CA CYS A 326 9.69 -31.38 40.46
C CYS A 326 10.03 -32.16 41.75
N PRO A 327 11.32 -32.27 42.12
CA PRO A 327 11.73 -33.01 43.32
C PRO A 327 11.27 -32.33 44.62
N THR A 328 10.95 -31.02 44.58
CA THR A 328 10.65 -30.23 45.78
C THR A 328 9.16 -30.20 46.12
N CYS A 329 8.28 -30.14 45.11
CA CYS A 329 6.84 -29.99 45.31
C CYS A 329 6.01 -31.08 44.62
N GLY A 330 6.64 -32.04 43.95
CA GLY A 330 5.97 -33.15 43.25
C GLY A 330 5.17 -32.75 42.00
N ARG A 331 5.18 -31.47 41.59
CA ARG A 331 4.43 -31.01 40.41
C ARG A 331 5.04 -31.58 39.13
N GLY A 332 4.21 -32.15 38.26
CA GLY A 332 4.61 -32.70 36.97
C GLY A 332 4.65 -31.66 35.84
N PHE A 333 5.66 -31.76 34.98
CA PHE A 333 5.90 -30.89 33.84
C PHE A 333 6.11 -31.72 32.56
N ARG A 334 5.65 -31.18 31.43
CA ARG A 334 5.74 -31.84 30.10
C ARG A 334 7.00 -31.50 29.33
N SER A 335 7.76 -30.51 29.78
CA SER A 335 9.04 -30.13 29.17
C SER A 335 10.06 -29.81 30.24
N ARG A 336 11.32 -30.12 29.95
CA ARG A 336 12.45 -29.81 30.83
C ARG A 336 12.55 -28.30 31.11
N ILE A 337 12.20 -27.47 30.12
CA ILE A 337 12.18 -26.00 30.24
C ILE A 337 11.12 -25.55 31.26
N GLY A 338 9.92 -26.14 31.23
CA GLY A 338 8.85 -25.85 32.20
C GLY A 338 9.26 -26.19 33.64
N LEU A 339 9.91 -27.34 33.83
CA LEU A 339 10.48 -27.73 35.14
C LEU A 339 11.55 -26.73 35.61
N ILE A 340 12.48 -26.32 34.73
CA ILE A 340 13.56 -25.39 35.07
C ILE A 340 13.00 -24.01 35.47
N SER A 341 11.99 -23.51 34.76
CA SER A 341 11.33 -22.24 35.10
C SER A 341 10.65 -22.30 36.48
N HIS A 342 9.97 -23.41 36.77
CA HIS A 342 9.34 -23.64 38.07
C HIS A 342 10.35 -23.73 39.22
N LEU A 343 11.45 -24.47 39.04
CA LEU A 343 12.50 -24.59 40.06
C LEU A 343 13.12 -23.22 40.43
N ARG A 344 13.25 -22.32 39.46
CA ARG A 344 13.82 -20.98 39.66
C ARG A 344 12.90 -20.01 40.37
N THR A 345 11.59 -20.16 40.20
CA THR A 345 10.59 -19.18 40.66
C THR A 345 9.91 -19.59 41.96
N GLN A 346 9.77 -20.89 42.22
CA GLN A 346 8.90 -21.41 43.28
C GLN A 346 9.61 -22.38 44.24
N CYS A 347 10.83 -22.84 43.94
CA CYS A 347 11.58 -23.77 44.79
C CYS A 347 12.94 -23.23 45.28
N SER A 348 13.30 -22.00 44.93
CA SER A 348 14.53 -21.31 45.32
C SER A 348 14.44 -20.68 46.73
N GLY A 349 13.81 -21.39 47.67
CA GLY A 349 13.44 -20.87 49.00
C GLY A 349 13.87 -21.71 50.21
N SER A 350 14.81 -22.65 50.10
CA SER A 350 15.31 -23.37 51.28
C SER A 350 16.81 -23.74 51.18
N SER A 351 17.67 -22.78 51.50
CA SER A 351 18.97 -23.08 52.12
C SER A 351 19.47 -21.85 52.91
N THR A 352 19.00 -21.74 54.15
CA THR A 352 19.60 -20.91 55.19
C THR A 352 20.50 -21.76 56.08
N LYS A 353 21.77 -21.37 56.14
CA LYS A 353 22.68 -21.41 57.31
C LYS A 353 22.20 -22.21 58.53
N LYS A 354 22.79 -23.39 58.79
CA LYS A 354 23.86 -23.63 59.78
C LYS A 354 24.25 -25.10 59.74
#